data_AF-A0A2K9ME63-F1
#
_entry.id   AF-A0A2K9ME63-F1
#
_cell.length_a   1.000
_cell.length_b   1.000
_cell.length_c   1.000
_cell.angle_alpha   90.00
_cell.angle_beta   90.00
_cell.angle_gamma   90.00
#
_symmetry.space_group_name_H-M   'P 1'
#
loop_
_entity.id
_entity.type
_entity.pdbx_description
1 polymer ?
#
loop_
_entity_poly.entity_id
_entity_poly.type
_entity_poly.pdbx_seq_one_letter_code
_entity_poly.pdbx_strand_id
1 'polypeptide(L)'
;MSFHALLLLTALADGDIRMTMSPMETAEACESQREVVGQILEAQGSEAVVSRCGQTGLRLTPYIHGVPPEAATFLYRVEVGETGFDVAPLDAPADCTPAPEASPAVYCVRSSQRVLP
;
A
#
# COMPACT_ATOMS: atom_id res chain seq x y z
N MET A 1 -13.98 5.39 12.74
CA MET A 1 -14.80 5.21 11.52
C MET A 1 -13.88 4.66 10.45
N SER A 2 -14.22 3.53 9.84
CA SER A 2 -13.44 2.93 8.76
C SER A 2 -13.95 3.42 7.40
N PHE A 3 -13.09 3.40 6.39
CA PHE A 3 -13.42 3.76 5.00
C PHE A 3 -12.72 2.79 4.05
N HIS A 4 -13.15 2.77 2.79
CA HIS A 4 -12.53 1.91 1.78
C HIS A 4 -11.24 2.54 1.27
N ALA A 5 -10.24 1.72 0.97
CA ALA A 5 -9.01 2.19 0.37
C ALA A 5 -8.43 1.13 -0.56
N LEU A 6 -7.76 1.62 -1.61
CA LEU A 6 -6.91 0.83 -2.49
C LEU A 6 -5.48 0.90 -1.97
N LEU A 7 -4.92 -0.25 -1.61
CA LEU A 7 -3.52 -0.44 -1.27
C LEU A 7 -2.77 -0.96 -2.50
N LEU A 8 -1.64 -0.31 -2.80
CA LEU A 8 -0.67 -0.77 -3.79
C LEU A 8 0.70 -0.87 -3.15
N LEU A 9 1.34 -2.02 -3.33
CA LEU A 9 2.74 -2.25 -3.00
C LEU A 9 3.53 -2.40 -4.29
N THR A 10 4.60 -1.63 -4.44
CA THR A 10 5.45 -1.63 -5.65
C THR A 10 6.89 -1.85 -5.26
N ALA A 11 7.58 -2.76 -5.94
CA ALA A 11 9.00 -2.96 -5.76
C ALA A 11 9.79 -1.73 -6.25
N LEU A 12 10.74 -1.27 -5.46
CA LEU A 12 11.70 -0.24 -5.82
C LEU A 12 12.98 -0.88 -6.37
N ALA A 13 13.79 -0.10 -7.06
CA ALA A 13 15.03 -0.57 -7.69
C ALA A 13 16.10 -1.05 -6.66
N ASP A 14 16.00 -0.59 -5.42
CA ASP A 14 16.85 -1.00 -4.29
C ASP A 14 16.36 -2.27 -3.59
N GLY A 15 15.25 -2.86 -4.04
CA GLY A 15 14.63 -4.05 -3.45
C GLY A 15 13.67 -3.76 -2.30
N ASP A 16 13.54 -2.51 -1.86
CA ASP A 16 12.52 -2.12 -0.90
C ASP A 16 11.13 -2.08 -1.56
N ILE A 17 10.09 -2.09 -0.73
CA ILE A 17 8.70 -2.02 -1.19
C ILE A 17 8.14 -0.64 -0.84
N ARG A 18 7.62 0.06 -1.84
CA ARG A 18 6.85 1.29 -1.67
C ARG A 18 5.38 0.97 -1.49
N MET A 19 4.77 1.56 -0.49
CA MET A 19 3.33 1.56 -0.28
C MET A 19 2.71 2.87 -0.77
N THR A 20 1.61 2.73 -1.51
CA THR A 20 0.66 3.82 -1.73
C THR A 20 -0.73 3.38 -1.31
N MET A 21 -1.48 4.30 -0.71
CA MET A 21 -2.86 4.05 -0.29
C MET A 21 -3.75 5.21 -0.71
N SER A 22 -4.80 4.88 -1.45
CA SER A 22 -5.75 5.86 -1.97
C SER A 22 -7.14 5.61 -1.35
N PRO A 23 -7.74 6.62 -0.70
CA PRO A 23 -9.09 6.47 -0.16
C PRO A 23 -10.11 6.30 -1.28
N MET A 24 -11.14 5.52 -1.02
CA MET A 24 -12.23 5.20 -1.93
C MET A 24 -13.57 5.43 -1.23
N GLU A 25 -14.55 5.89 -1.99
CA GLU A 25 -15.90 6.14 -1.47
C GLU A 25 -16.63 4.83 -1.14
N THR A 26 -16.45 3.80 -1.97
CA THR A 26 -17.13 2.51 -1.86
C THR A 26 -16.19 1.34 -2.19
N ALA A 27 -16.59 0.13 -1.80
CA ALA A 27 -15.89 -1.10 -2.19
C ALA A 27 -15.84 -1.30 -3.71
N GLU A 28 -16.96 -1.03 -4.39
CA GLU A 28 -17.07 -1.17 -5.86
C GLU A 28 -16.17 -0.18 -6.60
N ALA A 29 -16.10 1.07 -6.13
CA ALA A 29 -15.19 2.07 -6.68
C ALA A 29 -13.72 1.66 -6.47
N CYS A 30 -13.43 1.04 -5.31
CA CYS A 30 -12.09 0.51 -5.05
C CYS A 30 -11.72 -0.59 -6.04
N GLU A 31 -12.57 -1.61 -6.22
CA GLU A 31 -12.28 -2.72 -7.14
C GLU A 31 -12.16 -2.23 -8.59
N SER A 32 -13.06 -1.34 -9.02
CA SER A 32 -12.97 -0.74 -10.36
C SER A 32 -11.65 0.02 -10.55
N GLN A 33 -11.22 0.80 -9.55
CA GLN A 33 -9.96 1.51 -9.60
C GLN A 33 -8.76 0.54 -9.57
N ARG A 34 -8.85 -0.55 -8.80
CA ARG A 34 -7.83 -1.59 -8.72
C ARG A 34 -7.56 -2.21 -10.09
N GLU A 35 -8.63 -2.53 -10.82
CA GLU A 35 -8.56 -3.07 -12.18
C GLU A 35 -7.95 -2.08 -13.17
N VAL A 36 -8.42 -0.82 -13.16
CA VAL A 36 -7.90 0.24 -14.04
C VAL A 36 -6.40 0.48 -13.79
N VAL A 37 -5.99 0.57 -12.52
CA VAL A 37 -4.57 0.76 -12.19
C VAL A 37 -3.75 -0.46 -12.59
N GLY A 38 -4.27 -1.67 -12.39
CA GLY A 38 -3.62 -2.90 -12.85
C GLY A 38 -3.31 -2.86 -14.36
N GLN A 39 -4.32 -2.54 -15.18
CA GLN A 39 -4.16 -2.43 -16.64
C GLN A 39 -3.12 -1.37 -17.04
N ILE A 40 -3.10 -0.23 -16.33
CA ILE A 40 -2.12 0.84 -16.58
C ILE A 40 -0.69 0.37 -16.26
N LEU A 41 -0.49 -0.34 -15.14
CA LEU A 41 0.82 -0.87 -14.76
C LEU A 41 1.30 -1.91 -15.77
N GLU A 42 0.43 -2.86 -16.14
CA GLU A 42 0.72 -3.89 -17.14
C GLU A 42 1.12 -3.28 -18.49
N ALA A 43 0.38 -2.27 -18.97
CA ALA A 43 0.69 -1.56 -20.21
C ALA A 43 2.06 -0.85 -20.18
N GLN A 44 2.56 -0.52 -18.99
CA GLN A 44 3.88 0.07 -18.77
C GLN A 44 4.97 -0.97 -18.48
N GLY A 45 4.65 -2.27 -18.54
CA GLY A 45 5.57 -3.36 -18.20
C GLY A 45 5.97 -3.37 -16.72
N SER A 46 5.15 -2.79 -15.86
CA SER A 46 5.33 -2.77 -14.40
C SER A 46 4.26 -3.63 -13.74
N GLU A 47 4.56 -4.19 -12.57
CA GLU A 47 3.58 -4.95 -11.79
C GLU A 47 3.62 -4.50 -10.32
N ALA A 48 2.44 -4.40 -9.71
CA ALA A 48 2.36 -4.19 -8.27
C ALA A 48 2.61 -5.53 -7.57
N VAL A 49 3.50 -5.53 -6.57
CA VAL A 49 3.74 -6.69 -5.68
C VAL A 49 2.44 -7.10 -4.98
N VAL A 50 1.64 -6.11 -4.58
CA VAL A 50 0.29 -6.31 -4.06
C VAL A 50 -0.61 -5.21 -4.59
N SER A 51 -1.83 -5.59 -4.98
CA SER A 51 -2.93 -4.68 -5.28
C SER A 51 -4.19 -5.21 -4.60
N ARG A 52 -4.67 -4.50 -3.57
CA ARG A 52 -5.78 -4.95 -2.71
C ARG A 52 -6.68 -3.81 -2.27
N CYS A 53 -7.98 -4.07 -2.31
CA CYS A 53 -8.98 -3.24 -1.68
C CYS A 53 -9.27 -3.75 -0.27
N GLY A 54 -9.60 -2.83 0.63
CA GLY A 54 -9.89 -3.16 2.01
C GLY A 54 -10.56 -1.99 2.73
N GLN A 55 -11.03 -2.26 3.94
CA GLN A 55 -11.45 -1.20 4.86
C GLN A 55 -10.30 -0.88 5.81
N THR A 56 -10.09 0.40 6.08
CA THR A 56 -9.07 0.85 7.02
C THR A 56 -9.57 2.02 7.85
N GLY A 57 -9.07 2.12 9.08
CA GLY A 57 -9.21 3.32 9.92
C GLY A 57 -8.05 4.31 9.74
N LEU A 58 -6.97 3.91 9.05
CA LEU A 58 -5.76 4.70 8.92
C LEU A 58 -5.91 5.72 7.79
N ARG A 59 -5.87 7.01 8.13
CA ARG A 59 -5.83 8.09 7.13
C ARG A 59 -4.40 8.49 6.87
N LEU A 60 -4.03 8.55 5.59
CA LEU A 60 -2.73 9.05 5.17
C LEU A 60 -2.90 10.32 4.34
N THR A 61 -1.84 11.12 4.22
CA THR A 61 -1.82 12.23 3.25
C THR A 61 -2.08 11.72 1.83
N PRO A 62 -2.69 12.53 0.95
CA PRO A 62 -2.97 12.11 -0.42
C PRO A 62 -1.73 11.58 -1.16
N TYR A 63 -1.94 10.59 -2.04
CA TYR A 63 -0.92 10.14 -2.96
C TYR A 63 -0.62 11.23 -4.00
N ILE A 64 0.66 11.44 -4.31
CA ILE A 64 1.14 12.40 -5.29
C ILE A 64 2.00 11.66 -6.31
N HIS A 65 1.62 11.76 -7.59
CA HIS A 65 2.40 11.17 -8.69
C HIS A 65 3.76 11.85 -8.85
N GLY A 66 4.76 11.10 -9.29
CA GLY A 66 6.11 11.62 -9.57
C GLY A 66 6.95 11.92 -8.34
N VAL A 67 6.46 11.62 -7.13
CA VAL A 67 7.27 11.71 -5.91
C VAL A 67 8.40 10.66 -5.99
N PRO A 68 9.66 11.09 -5.86
CA PRO A 68 10.80 10.20 -6.08
C PRO A 68 10.95 9.20 -4.90
N PRO A 69 11.63 8.05 -5.10
CA PRO A 69 11.71 6.98 -4.11
C PRO A 69 12.28 7.42 -2.76
N GLU A 70 13.26 8.33 -2.73
CA GLU A 70 13.90 8.84 -1.52
C GLU A 70 12.95 9.63 -0.60
N ALA A 71 11.81 10.08 -1.12
CA ALA A 71 10.78 10.71 -0.32
C ALA A 71 9.91 9.70 0.45
N ALA A 72 10.06 8.39 0.21
CA ALA A 72 9.40 7.35 0.97
C ALA A 72 10.13 7.11 2.31
N THR A 73 9.96 8.04 3.25
CA THR A 73 10.63 8.01 4.56
C THR A 73 9.77 7.44 5.69
N PHE A 74 8.45 7.35 5.51
CA PHE A 74 7.55 6.81 6.54
C PHE A 74 7.49 5.29 6.44
N LEU A 75 7.58 4.62 7.59
CA LEU A 75 7.63 3.17 7.68
C LEU A 75 6.27 2.60 8.08
N TYR A 76 5.88 1.50 7.45
CA TYR A 76 4.64 0.80 7.76
C TYR A 76 4.84 -0.71 7.74
N ARG A 77 4.06 -1.38 8.57
CA ARG A 77 3.80 -2.81 8.48
C ARG A 77 2.44 -3.00 7.84
N VAL A 78 2.40 -3.79 6.78
CA VAL A 78 1.19 -4.11 6.03
C VAL A 78 0.95 -5.60 6.14
N GLU A 79 -0.20 -5.97 6.69
CA GLU A 79 -0.71 -7.35 6.63
C GLU A 79 -1.71 -7.45 5.49
N VAL A 80 -1.56 -8.46 4.64
CA VAL A 80 -2.45 -8.70 3.51
C VAL A 80 -3.11 -10.07 3.69
N GLY A 81 -4.43 -10.06 3.88
CA GLY A 81 -5.25 -11.26 4.00
C GLY A 81 -6.03 -11.57 2.71
N GLU A 82 -6.89 -12.58 2.77
CA GLU A 82 -7.72 -12.97 1.62
C GLU A 82 -8.73 -11.88 1.22
N THR A 83 -9.29 -11.16 2.20
CA THR A 83 -10.40 -10.22 2.00
C THR A 83 -10.02 -8.75 2.18
N GLY A 84 -8.75 -8.43 2.42
CA GLY A 84 -8.34 -7.06 2.71
C GLY A 84 -6.91 -6.93 3.21
N PHE A 85 -6.66 -5.84 3.92
CA PHE A 85 -5.36 -5.53 4.48
C PHE A 85 -5.49 -4.70 5.76
N ASP A 86 -4.45 -4.77 6.60
CA ASP A 86 -4.26 -3.90 7.75
C ASP A 86 -2.93 -3.15 7.61
N VAL A 87 -2.89 -1.87 7.99
CA VAL A 87 -1.69 -1.04 7.94
C VAL A 87 -1.45 -0.42 9.31
N ALA A 88 -0.23 -0.57 9.82
CA ALA A 88 0.24 0.07 11.05
C ALA A 88 1.52 0.87 10.79
N PRO A 89 1.65 2.12 11.29
CA PRO A 89 2.92 2.84 11.24
C PRO A 89 3.97 2.15 12.11
N LEU A 90 5.24 2.30 11.74
CA LEU A 90 6.39 1.80 12.49
C LEU A 90 7.31 2.96 12.89
N ASP A 91 7.92 2.84 14.06
CA ASP A 91 8.92 3.81 14.53
C ASP A 91 10.31 3.49 13.96
N ALA A 92 10.65 2.21 13.81
CA ALA A 92 11.92 1.76 13.23
C ALA A 92 11.75 0.57 12.25
N PRO A 93 12.69 0.38 11.30
CA PRO A 93 12.65 -0.76 10.38
C PRO A 93 12.73 -2.12 11.10
N ALA A 94 13.42 -2.17 12.24
CA ALA A 94 13.58 -3.40 13.03
C ALA A 94 12.27 -3.87 13.68
N ASP A 95 11.26 -3.02 13.76
CA ASP A 95 9.95 -3.35 14.36
C ASP A 95 9.07 -4.20 13.42
N CYS A 96 9.58 -4.53 12.23
CA CYS A 96 8.87 -5.34 11.25
C CYS A 96 9.78 -6.43 10.67
N THR A 97 9.27 -7.66 10.68
CA THR A 97 9.90 -8.81 10.00
C THR A 97 9.02 -9.19 8.80
N PRO A 98 9.55 -9.13 7.56
CA PRO A 98 8.77 -9.47 6.38
C PRO A 98 8.49 -10.97 6.33
N ALA A 99 7.27 -11.34 5.97
CA ALA A 99 6.82 -12.72 5.79
C ALA A 99 5.81 -12.79 4.64
N PRO A 100 6.24 -12.60 3.38
CA PRO A 100 5.33 -12.49 2.23
C PRO A 100 4.59 -13.81 1.91
N GLU A 101 5.14 -14.95 2.33
CA GLU A 101 4.55 -16.29 2.13
C GLU A 101 3.64 -16.73 3.29
N ALA A 102 3.47 -15.90 4.33
CA ALA A 102 2.60 -16.20 5.46
C ALA A 102 1.12 -15.92 5.14
N SER A 103 0.22 -16.38 6.01
CA SER A 103 -1.20 -16.05 5.97
C SER A 103 -1.63 -15.48 7.33
N PRO A 104 -1.89 -14.16 7.45
CA PRO A 104 -1.75 -13.14 6.41
C PRO A 104 -0.28 -12.87 6.02
N ALA A 105 -0.06 -12.41 4.79
CA ALA A 105 1.26 -12.03 4.30
C ALA A 105 1.70 -10.71 4.95
N VAL A 106 2.95 -10.62 5.37
CA VAL A 106 3.49 -9.42 6.06
C VAL A 106 4.53 -8.74 5.19
N TYR A 107 4.32 -7.45 4.92
CA TYR A 107 5.25 -6.58 4.20
C TYR A 107 5.72 -5.44 5.09
N CYS A 108 7.03 -5.22 5.12
CA CYS A 108 7.64 -4.04 5.73
C CYS A 108 7.93 -3.06 4.60
N VAL A 109 7.26 -1.92 4.62
CA VAL A 109 7.17 -1.03 3.46
C VAL A 109 7.51 0.40 3.84
N ARG A 110 7.90 1.20 2.85
CA ARG A 110 8.06 2.64 2.99
C ARG A 110 7.01 3.39 2.20
N SER A 111 6.61 4.58 2.65
CA SER A 111 5.72 5.46 1.90
C SER A 111 6.15 6.90 2.04
N SER A 112 5.82 7.71 1.02
CA SER A 112 5.88 9.16 1.10
C SER A 112 4.65 9.74 1.80
N GLN A 113 3.63 8.91 2.05
CA GLN A 113 2.42 9.33 2.74
C GLN A 113 2.61 9.19 4.26
N ARG A 114 2.19 10.21 5.01
CA ARG A 114 2.22 10.21 6.48
C ARG A 114 0.83 10.03 7.06
N VAL A 115 0.76 9.48 8.27
CA VAL A 115 -0.48 9.40 9.04
C VAL A 115 -1.05 10.81 9.28
N LEU A 116 -2.34 10.96 9.03
CA LEU A 116 -3.11 12.15 9.37
C LEU A 116 -3.74 11.96 10.77
N PRO A 117 -3.74 13.01 11.60
CA PRO A 117 -4.39 13.00 12.92
C PRO A 117 -5.91 12.86 12.83
#